data_AF-A0AAD7NE39-F1
#
_entry.id   AF-A0AAD7NE39-F1
#
_cell.length_a   1.000
_cell.length_b   1.000
_cell.length_c   1.000
_cell.angle_alpha   90.00
_cell.angle_beta   90.00
_cell.angle_gamma   90.00
#
_symmetry.space_group_name_H-M   'P 1'
#
loop_
_entity.id
_entity.type
_entity.pdbx_description
1 polymer ?
#
loop_
_entity_poly.entity_id
_entity_poly.type
_entity_poly.pdbx_seq_one_letter_code
_entity_poly.pdbx_strand_id
1 'polypeptide(L)'
;MYKFCEQRGLREVWGYMWGAWYCPAKYKLWARASQPNFVGRWRTTMSVENFWRSLKHGTLHHLLHPRLDQLIYLIATEVLPSFEAKMQIFDPNYRPGRAKVLTPFQRQFKKGWKTLASRTLGSREYQTDISRWTCTCGQQKYNALLLCKHLVQSVHPPDPAFFREVIRRRVIPFYRHPLLKPKNGSTIDPGHPTEDGSISDGDAVTPTSTSIPTGDGSRSPGSSTRGVKRKRATVPSHDNSPAKDGMDGSGGIDDPLIIPSSPVSQEFIKKRITELQNGINILQGQLATPVHSKIWLKSMKARNIGQDVAHMVNDVRHFTQTGTTRPTTWGKAGNKASIRYTQNTMGYHTK
;
A
#
# COMPACT_ATOMS: atom_id res chain seq x y z
N MET A 1 -26.95 13.91 8.32
CA MET A 1 -27.84 13.54 7.20
C MET A 1 -29.24 14.09 7.39
N TYR A 2 -29.97 13.70 8.44
CA TYR A 2 -31.29 14.30 8.78
C TYR A 2 -31.34 15.83 8.64
N LYS A 3 -30.49 16.56 9.38
CA LYS A 3 -30.43 18.04 9.34
C LYS A 3 -30.19 18.61 7.93
N PHE A 4 -29.46 17.89 7.08
CA PHE A 4 -29.19 18.33 5.71
C PHE A 4 -30.43 18.16 4.81
N CYS A 5 -31.16 17.07 4.97
CA CYS A 5 -32.42 16.84 4.24
C CYS A 5 -33.50 17.82 4.69
N GLU A 6 -33.58 18.09 5.99
CA GLU A 6 -34.53 19.04 6.60
C GLU A 6 -34.29 20.47 6.09
N GLN A 7 -33.04 20.95 6.12
CA GLN A 7 -32.68 22.30 5.63
C GLN A 7 -32.95 22.51 4.14
N ARG A 8 -33.04 21.44 3.34
CA ARG A 8 -33.25 21.50 1.89
C ARG A 8 -34.64 21.06 1.45
N GLY A 9 -35.56 20.81 2.39
CA GLY A 9 -36.91 20.34 2.08
C GLY A 9 -36.98 18.93 1.47
N LEU A 10 -35.92 18.14 1.56
CA LEU A 10 -35.81 16.81 0.93
C LEU A 10 -36.42 15.72 1.84
N ARG A 11 -37.70 15.85 2.17
CA ARG A 11 -38.41 14.97 3.12
C ARG A 11 -38.57 13.54 2.59
N GLU A 12 -38.87 13.40 1.30
CA GLU A 12 -39.02 12.11 0.62
C GLU A 12 -37.70 11.35 0.56
N VAL A 13 -36.61 12.07 0.23
CA VAL A 13 -35.25 11.52 0.24
C VAL A 13 -34.88 11.03 1.64
N TRP A 14 -35.23 11.79 2.68
CA TRP A 14 -35.03 11.32 4.05
C TRP A 14 -35.87 10.07 4.37
N GLY A 15 -37.13 10.02 3.95
CA GLY A 15 -37.98 8.84 4.12
C GLY A 15 -37.38 7.58 3.49
N TYR A 16 -36.92 7.70 2.25
CA TYR A 16 -36.21 6.63 1.55
C TYR A 16 -34.91 6.25 2.26
N MET A 17 -34.05 7.24 2.56
CA MET A 17 -32.77 7.00 3.23
C MET A 17 -32.96 6.38 4.62
N TRP A 18 -34.02 6.74 5.35
CA TRP A 18 -34.32 6.13 6.64
C TRP A 18 -34.74 4.66 6.47
N GLY A 19 -35.72 4.38 5.61
CA GLY A 19 -36.21 3.02 5.42
C GLY A 19 -35.17 2.06 4.84
N ALA A 20 -34.42 2.52 3.83
CA ALA A 20 -33.41 1.71 3.19
C ALA A 20 -32.13 1.61 4.03
N TRP A 21 -31.64 2.73 4.55
CA TRP A 21 -30.33 2.84 5.15
C TRP A 21 -30.51 3.08 6.65
N TYR A 22 -30.79 4.29 7.12
CA TYR A 22 -30.62 4.73 8.52
C TYR A 22 -31.49 4.06 9.61
N CYS A 23 -32.46 3.20 9.28
CA CYS A 23 -33.26 2.56 10.31
C CYS A 23 -32.43 1.58 11.17
N PRO A 24 -32.74 1.40 12.47
CA PRO A 24 -31.94 0.55 13.37
C PRO A 24 -31.80 -0.90 12.91
N ALA A 25 -32.82 -1.44 12.23
CA ALA A 25 -32.80 -2.79 11.68
C ALA A 25 -31.74 -2.92 10.58
N LYS A 26 -31.72 -1.95 9.67
CA LYS A 26 -30.75 -1.89 8.58
C LYS A 26 -29.38 -1.52 9.13
N TYR A 27 -29.25 -0.57 10.07
CA TYR A 27 -27.96 -0.12 10.64
C TYR A 27 -27.05 -1.29 11.06
N LYS A 28 -27.61 -2.39 11.58
CA LYS A 28 -26.85 -3.60 11.90
C LYS A 28 -26.13 -4.23 10.70
N LEU A 29 -26.67 -4.11 9.49
CA LEU A 29 -26.15 -4.69 8.25
C LEU A 29 -25.01 -3.86 7.64
N TRP A 30 -25.01 -2.54 7.80
CA TRP A 30 -24.02 -1.65 7.16
C TRP A 30 -23.08 -0.95 8.15
N ALA A 31 -23.43 -0.86 9.44
CA ALA A 31 -22.52 -0.45 10.51
C ALA A 31 -21.71 -1.61 11.12
N ARG A 32 -22.09 -2.87 10.85
CA ARG A 32 -21.30 -4.06 11.20
C ARG A 32 -20.90 -4.77 9.91
N ALA A 33 -19.80 -5.52 9.96
CA ALA A 33 -19.53 -6.49 8.93
C ALA A 33 -20.75 -7.41 8.77
N SER A 34 -21.05 -7.85 7.54
CA SER A 34 -22.14 -8.78 7.22
C SER A 34 -22.13 -10.03 8.08
N GLN A 35 -20.96 -10.38 8.65
CA GLN A 35 -20.80 -11.42 9.63
C GLN A 35 -20.17 -10.87 10.92
N PRO A 36 -20.89 -10.84 12.05
CA PRO A 36 -20.41 -10.23 13.30
C PRO A 36 -19.28 -11.01 13.98
N ASN A 37 -19.18 -12.31 13.71
CA ASN A 37 -18.21 -13.21 14.33
C ASN A 37 -16.87 -13.24 13.58
N PHE A 38 -16.79 -12.62 12.41
CA PHE A 38 -15.59 -12.65 11.56
C PHE A 38 -14.95 -11.28 11.45
N VAL A 39 -13.63 -11.24 11.64
CA VAL A 39 -12.81 -10.07 11.32
C VAL A 39 -12.57 -10.04 9.81
N GLY A 40 -12.81 -8.90 9.17
CA GLY A 40 -12.50 -8.70 7.75
C GLY A 40 -11.00 -8.87 7.47
N ARG A 41 -10.65 -9.60 6.41
CA ARG A 41 -9.27 -9.71 5.93
C ARG A 41 -8.78 -8.39 5.35
N TRP A 42 -9.64 -7.72 4.58
CA TRP A 42 -9.37 -6.49 3.86
C TRP A 42 -10.46 -5.45 4.17
N ARG A 43 -10.10 -4.17 4.06
CA ARG A 43 -11.12 -3.12 3.94
C ARG A 43 -11.59 -3.14 2.49
N THR A 44 -12.78 -3.67 2.25
CA THR A 44 -13.33 -3.89 0.90
C THR A 44 -13.34 -2.61 0.06
N THR A 45 -13.59 -1.45 0.69
CA THR A 45 -13.54 -0.14 0.04
C THR A 45 -12.19 0.14 -0.62
N MET A 46 -11.08 -0.17 0.05
CA MET A 46 -9.73 0.08 -0.48
C MET A 46 -9.40 -0.82 -1.67
N SER A 47 -9.83 -2.09 -1.64
CA SER A 47 -9.60 -3.01 -2.77
C SER A 47 -10.41 -2.60 -3.99
N VAL A 48 -11.68 -2.22 -3.78
CA VAL A 48 -12.56 -1.73 -4.85
C VAL A 48 -12.01 -0.43 -5.45
N GLU A 49 -11.64 0.54 -4.61
CA GLU A 49 -11.00 1.79 -5.06
C GLU A 49 -9.71 1.53 -5.84
N ASN A 50 -8.88 0.60 -5.39
CA ASN A 50 -7.64 0.25 -6.08
C ASN A 50 -7.90 -0.46 -7.42
N PHE A 51 -8.91 -1.32 -7.49
CA PHE A 51 -9.37 -1.92 -8.75
C PHE A 51 -9.82 -0.84 -9.73
N TRP A 52 -10.71 0.07 -9.32
CA TRP A 52 -11.18 1.17 -10.16
C TRP A 52 -10.06 2.13 -10.55
N ARG A 53 -9.09 2.38 -9.67
CA ARG A 53 -7.88 3.13 -10.01
C ARG A 53 -7.10 2.42 -11.12
N SER A 54 -6.84 1.12 -10.97
CA SER A 54 -6.12 0.32 -11.98
C SER A 54 -6.87 0.29 -13.32
N LEU A 55 -8.19 0.14 -13.28
CA LEU A 55 -9.03 0.13 -14.48
C LEU A 55 -8.98 1.48 -15.20
N LYS A 56 -9.16 2.58 -14.46
CA LYS A 56 -9.17 3.94 -15.02
C LYS A 56 -7.83 4.34 -15.63
N HIS A 57 -6.74 4.10 -14.92
CA HIS A 57 -5.41 4.54 -15.37
C HIS A 57 -4.71 3.54 -16.28
N GLY A 58 -5.02 2.25 -16.15
CA GLY A 58 -4.42 1.20 -16.98
C GLY A 58 -5.15 1.02 -18.30
N THR A 59 -6.46 0.79 -18.24
CA THR A 59 -7.25 0.37 -19.41
C THR A 59 -8.03 1.53 -20.03
N LEU A 60 -8.68 2.37 -19.22
CA LEU A 60 -9.60 3.40 -19.71
C LEU A 60 -8.94 4.77 -19.94
N HIS A 61 -7.62 4.88 -19.87
CA HIS A 61 -6.94 6.18 -19.91
C HIS A 61 -7.10 6.91 -21.25
N HIS A 62 -7.37 6.19 -22.34
CA HIS A 62 -7.67 6.74 -23.66
C HIS A 62 -9.17 6.95 -23.93
N LEU A 63 -10.04 6.46 -23.05
CA LEU A 63 -11.49 6.48 -23.25
C LEU A 63 -12.13 7.49 -22.30
N LEU A 64 -12.50 8.64 -22.85
CA LEU A 64 -13.35 9.62 -22.16
C LEU A 64 -14.79 9.10 -22.25
N HIS A 65 -15.32 8.59 -21.14
CA HIS A 65 -16.69 8.05 -21.01
C HIS A 65 -16.98 6.81 -21.89
N PRO A 66 -16.37 5.66 -21.59
CA PRO A 66 -16.68 4.41 -22.29
C PRO A 66 -18.17 4.05 -22.11
N ARG A 67 -18.80 3.59 -23.20
CA ARG A 67 -20.14 2.96 -23.13
C ARG A 67 -20.07 1.71 -22.25
N LEU A 68 -21.18 1.35 -21.60
CA LEU A 68 -21.23 0.22 -20.68
C LEU A 68 -20.76 -1.09 -21.32
N ASP A 69 -21.20 -1.37 -22.55
CA ASP A 69 -20.82 -2.59 -23.28
C ASP A 69 -19.31 -2.65 -23.57
N GLN A 70 -18.73 -1.52 -23.96
CA GLN A 70 -17.30 -1.40 -24.20
C GLN A 70 -16.50 -1.58 -22.91
N LEU A 71 -17.00 -1.02 -21.80
CA LEU A 71 -16.39 -1.23 -20.48
C LEU A 71 -16.41 -2.69 -20.07
N ILE A 72 -17.55 -3.38 -20.25
CA ILE A 72 -17.68 -4.81 -19.93
C ILE A 72 -16.73 -5.63 -20.81
N TYR A 73 -16.68 -5.34 -22.11
CA TYR A 73 -15.75 -5.99 -23.03
C TYR A 73 -14.31 -5.85 -22.56
N LEU A 74 -13.84 -4.64 -22.26
CA LEU A 74 -12.47 -4.39 -21.79
C LEU A 74 -12.17 -5.09 -20.45
N ILE A 75 -13.14 -5.12 -19.55
CA ILE A 75 -12.99 -5.85 -18.29
C ILE A 75 -12.80 -7.36 -18.57
N ALA A 76 -13.61 -7.93 -19.46
CA ALA A 76 -13.58 -9.35 -19.79
C ALA A 76 -12.33 -9.77 -20.57
N THR A 77 -11.86 -8.94 -21.52
CA THR A 77 -10.80 -9.33 -22.45
C THR A 77 -9.41 -8.87 -22.03
N GLU A 78 -9.27 -7.76 -21.31
CA GLU A 78 -7.95 -7.24 -20.93
C GLU A 78 -7.70 -7.38 -19.43
N VAL A 79 -8.65 -6.90 -18.62
CA VAL A 79 -8.44 -6.73 -17.18
C VAL A 79 -8.47 -8.07 -16.47
N LEU A 80 -9.50 -8.89 -16.70
CA LEU A 80 -9.64 -10.20 -16.07
C LEU A 80 -8.48 -11.15 -16.43
N PRO A 81 -8.10 -11.34 -17.71
CA PRO A 81 -6.96 -12.20 -18.05
C PRO A 81 -5.65 -11.70 -17.45
N SER A 82 -5.45 -10.37 -17.39
CA SER A 82 -4.27 -9.79 -16.73
C SER A 82 -4.25 -10.07 -15.22
N PHE A 83 -5.41 -10.10 -14.56
CA PHE A 83 -5.51 -10.50 -13.16
C PHE A 83 -5.29 -12.00 -12.97
N GLU A 84 -5.86 -12.82 -13.85
CA GLU A 84 -5.71 -14.28 -13.83
C GLU A 84 -4.25 -14.68 -14.00
N ALA A 85 -3.54 -14.12 -14.98
CA ALA A 85 -2.11 -14.37 -15.18
C ALA A 85 -1.27 -13.99 -13.94
N LYS A 86 -1.66 -12.92 -13.22
CA LYS A 86 -1.01 -12.55 -11.95
C LYS A 86 -1.35 -13.51 -10.81
N MET A 87 -2.56 -14.05 -10.79
CA MET A 87 -2.99 -15.03 -9.78
C MET A 87 -2.33 -16.38 -9.99
N GLN A 88 -2.18 -16.82 -11.25
CA GLN A 88 -1.48 -18.05 -11.62
C GLN A 88 -0.06 -18.11 -11.03
N ILE A 89 0.62 -16.97 -10.84
CA ILE A 89 1.95 -16.92 -10.20
C ILE A 89 1.97 -17.57 -8.80
N PHE A 90 0.83 -17.58 -8.10
CA PHE A 90 0.69 -18.15 -6.77
C PHE A 90 0.16 -19.59 -6.78
N ASP A 91 -0.18 -20.14 -7.94
CA ASP A 91 -0.56 -21.55 -8.08
C ASP A 91 0.64 -22.44 -7.68
N PRO A 92 0.44 -23.45 -6.81
CA PRO A 92 1.49 -24.42 -6.47
C PRO A 92 2.19 -25.07 -7.67
N ASN A 93 1.49 -25.22 -8.78
CA ASN A 93 1.99 -25.84 -10.02
C ASN A 93 2.63 -24.83 -10.97
N TYR A 94 2.63 -23.53 -10.64
CA TYR A 94 3.23 -22.51 -11.48
C TYR A 94 4.75 -22.61 -11.50
N ARG A 95 5.29 -23.00 -12.66
CA ARG A 95 6.73 -23.21 -12.92
C ARG A 95 7.35 -24.22 -11.94
N PRO A 96 7.09 -25.53 -12.14
CA PRO A 96 7.66 -26.58 -11.32
C PRO A 96 9.20 -26.47 -11.30
N GLY A 97 9.80 -26.61 -10.12
CA GLY A 97 11.26 -26.47 -9.92
C GLY A 97 11.73 -25.10 -9.41
N ARG A 98 10.89 -24.06 -9.46
CA ARG A 98 11.19 -22.77 -8.79
C ARG A 98 10.59 -22.74 -7.37
N ALA A 99 11.27 -22.05 -6.45
CA ALA A 99 10.71 -21.79 -5.13
C ALA A 99 9.40 -20.99 -5.22
N LYS A 100 8.38 -21.44 -4.46
CA LYS A 100 7.05 -20.80 -4.40
C LYS A 100 7.16 -19.32 -4.04
N VAL A 101 6.49 -18.47 -4.80
CA VAL A 101 6.48 -17.03 -4.59
C VAL A 101 5.59 -16.70 -3.39
N LEU A 102 6.11 -15.91 -2.45
CA LEU A 102 5.31 -15.44 -1.32
C LEU A 102 4.21 -14.49 -1.81
N THR A 103 3.00 -14.71 -1.31
CA THR A 103 1.87 -13.79 -1.54
C THR A 103 2.18 -12.40 -1.00
N PRO A 104 1.54 -11.33 -1.51
CA PRO A 104 1.74 -9.98 -0.97
C PRO A 104 1.51 -9.90 0.54
N PHE A 105 0.49 -10.62 1.04
CA PHE A 105 0.22 -10.78 2.46
C PHE A 105 1.41 -11.43 3.19
N GLN A 106 1.93 -12.55 2.71
CA GLN A 106 3.05 -13.26 3.34
C GLN A 106 4.33 -12.42 3.35
N ARG A 107 4.61 -11.66 2.28
CA ARG A 107 5.74 -10.72 2.25
C ARG A 107 5.59 -9.64 3.32
N GLN A 108 4.40 -9.03 3.41
CA GLN A 108 4.11 -8.00 4.40
C GLN A 108 4.20 -8.57 5.82
N PHE A 109 3.66 -9.78 6.03
CA PHE A 109 3.72 -10.51 7.28
C PHE A 109 5.15 -10.80 7.71
N LYS A 110 5.97 -11.39 6.82
CA LYS A 110 7.39 -11.67 7.06
C LYS A 110 8.18 -10.40 7.40
N LYS A 111 7.93 -9.31 6.67
CA LYS A 111 8.56 -8.01 6.96
C LYS A 111 8.16 -7.50 8.34
N GLY A 112 6.87 -7.45 8.63
CA GLY A 112 6.34 -7.01 9.92
C GLY A 112 6.85 -7.85 11.09
N TRP A 113 6.91 -9.16 10.90
CA TRP A 113 7.48 -10.11 11.87
C TRP A 113 8.93 -9.76 12.19
N LYS A 114 9.80 -9.68 11.18
CA LYS A 114 11.23 -9.37 11.38
C LYS A 114 11.43 -8.03 12.11
N THR A 115 10.66 -7.00 11.71
CA THR A 115 10.72 -5.69 12.37
C THR A 115 10.26 -5.73 13.82
N LEU A 116 9.30 -6.58 14.18
CA LEU A 116 8.81 -6.70 15.55
C LEU A 116 9.70 -7.61 16.40
N ALA A 117 10.31 -8.62 15.80
CA ALA A 117 11.24 -9.52 16.46
C ALA A 117 12.51 -8.80 16.95
N SER A 118 12.99 -7.79 16.21
CA SER A 118 14.19 -7.02 16.58
C SER A 118 13.96 -5.88 17.58
N ARG A 119 12.70 -5.56 17.91
CA ARG A 119 12.41 -4.44 18.83
C ARG A 119 12.67 -4.82 20.28
N THR A 120 13.15 -3.88 21.08
CA THR A 120 13.26 -4.09 22.53
C THR A 120 11.89 -4.13 23.20
N LEU A 121 11.73 -5.03 24.17
CA LEU A 121 10.56 -5.03 25.05
C LEU A 121 10.63 -3.84 26.01
N GLY A 122 9.47 -3.29 26.34
CA GLY A 122 9.41 -2.21 27.34
C GLY A 122 9.41 -2.81 28.76
N SER A 123 9.51 -1.94 29.77
CA SER A 123 9.48 -2.35 31.18
C SER A 123 8.11 -2.90 31.65
N ARG A 124 7.02 -2.61 30.93
CA ARG A 124 5.68 -3.11 31.28
C ARG A 124 5.50 -4.55 30.82
N GLU A 125 5.09 -5.41 31.73
CA GLU A 125 4.68 -6.78 31.43
C GLU A 125 3.28 -6.82 30.81
N TYR A 126 3.12 -7.69 29.82
CA TYR A 126 1.84 -7.92 29.16
C TYR A 126 1.62 -9.43 29.06
N GLN A 127 0.40 -9.87 29.33
CA GLN A 127 0.00 -11.25 29.13
C GLN A 127 -0.16 -11.52 27.62
N THR A 128 0.43 -12.62 27.18
CA THR A 128 0.36 -13.13 25.81
C THR A 128 -0.21 -14.52 25.82
N ASP A 129 -1.29 -14.73 25.06
CA ASP A 129 -1.86 -16.05 24.82
C ASP A 129 -1.58 -16.44 23.37
N ILE A 130 -0.69 -17.41 23.21
CA ILE A 130 -0.25 -17.88 21.89
C ILE A 130 -1.28 -18.84 21.28
N SER A 131 -2.04 -19.57 22.10
CA SER A 131 -3.09 -20.48 21.66
C SER A 131 -4.23 -19.73 20.98
N ARG A 132 -4.57 -18.54 21.48
CA ARG A 132 -5.57 -17.61 20.91
C ARG A 132 -4.95 -16.54 20.00
N TRP A 133 -3.63 -16.42 19.98
CA TRP A 133 -2.89 -15.36 19.31
C TRP A 133 -3.35 -13.96 19.75
N THR A 134 -3.40 -13.70 21.05
CA THR A 134 -3.88 -12.44 21.64
C THR A 134 -2.91 -11.85 22.65
N CYS A 135 -2.83 -10.53 22.72
CA CYS A 135 -1.99 -9.83 23.69
C CYS A 135 -2.70 -8.61 24.30
N THR A 136 -2.50 -8.39 25.59
CA THR A 136 -3.12 -7.30 26.34
C THR A 136 -2.51 -5.92 26.08
N CYS A 137 -1.42 -5.83 25.30
CA CYS A 137 -0.74 -4.55 25.03
C CYS A 137 -1.53 -3.58 24.14
N GLY A 138 -2.64 -4.02 23.54
CA GLY A 138 -3.51 -3.20 22.70
C GLY A 138 -2.92 -2.79 21.35
N GLN A 139 -1.61 -2.96 21.11
CA GLN A 139 -0.96 -2.64 19.82
C GLN A 139 -1.43 -3.55 18.68
N GLN A 140 -1.87 -4.76 19.01
CA GLN A 140 -2.36 -5.73 18.05
C GLN A 140 -3.51 -5.17 17.19
N LYS A 141 -4.40 -4.37 17.78
CA LYS A 141 -5.57 -3.79 17.09
C LYS A 141 -5.21 -2.71 16.05
N TYR A 142 -4.02 -2.14 16.15
CA TYR A 142 -3.53 -1.11 15.23
C TYR A 142 -2.67 -1.67 14.11
N ASN A 143 -2.31 -2.96 14.18
CA ASN A 143 -1.56 -3.63 13.14
C ASN A 143 -2.51 -4.40 12.23
N ALA A 144 -2.47 -4.15 10.92
CA ALA A 144 -3.29 -4.86 9.93
C ALA A 144 -3.06 -6.39 9.93
N LEU A 145 -1.87 -6.82 10.39
CA LEU A 145 -1.47 -8.23 10.50
C LEU A 145 -1.75 -8.82 11.89
N LEU A 146 -2.37 -8.06 12.81
CA LEU A 146 -2.62 -8.51 14.19
C LEU A 146 -1.35 -9.02 14.88
N LEU A 147 -0.21 -8.38 14.59
CA LEU A 147 1.09 -8.65 15.21
C LEU A 147 1.43 -7.56 16.24
N CYS A 148 2.03 -7.97 17.35
CA CYS A 148 2.70 -7.08 18.29
C CYS A 148 4.06 -7.67 18.68
N LYS A 149 4.95 -6.83 19.22
CA LYS A 149 6.30 -7.28 19.62
C LYS A 149 6.27 -8.38 20.68
N HIS A 150 5.31 -8.32 21.62
CA HIS A 150 5.19 -9.32 22.69
C HIS A 150 4.83 -10.70 22.11
N LEU A 151 3.83 -10.80 21.21
CA LEU A 151 3.45 -12.07 20.57
C LEU A 151 4.57 -12.66 19.71
N VAL A 152 5.25 -11.81 18.95
CA VAL A 152 6.34 -12.27 18.07
C VAL A 152 7.53 -12.79 18.87
N GLN A 153 7.81 -12.20 20.03
CA GLN A 153 8.95 -12.58 20.87
C GLN A 153 8.62 -13.67 21.90
N SER A 154 7.34 -13.92 22.17
CA SER A 154 6.88 -15.01 23.04
C SER A 154 6.92 -16.38 22.36
N VAL A 155 7.18 -16.44 21.06
CA VAL A 155 7.39 -17.68 20.29
C VAL A 155 8.84 -17.83 19.87
N HIS A 156 9.28 -19.08 19.66
CA HIS A 156 10.58 -19.35 19.04
C HIS A 156 10.62 -18.79 17.61
N PRO A 157 11.81 -18.36 17.13
CA PRO A 157 11.99 -17.97 15.74
C PRO A 157 11.52 -19.09 14.81
N PRO A 158 10.52 -18.85 13.95
CA PRO A 158 9.97 -19.89 13.08
C PRO A 158 10.90 -20.16 11.89
N ASP A 159 10.88 -21.39 11.40
CA ASP A 159 11.59 -21.82 10.20
C ASP A 159 11.14 -21.01 8.95
N PRO A 160 11.98 -20.77 7.93
CA PRO A 160 11.58 -20.04 6.74
C PRO A 160 10.36 -20.62 5.99
N ALA A 161 10.09 -21.93 6.10
CA ALA A 161 8.91 -22.56 5.53
C ALA A 161 7.60 -21.98 6.10
N PHE A 162 7.57 -21.63 7.38
CA PHE A 162 6.41 -21.02 8.05
C PHE A 162 5.84 -19.81 7.29
N PHE A 163 6.72 -18.95 6.76
CA PHE A 163 6.25 -17.74 6.07
C PHE A 163 5.55 -18.02 4.74
N ARG A 164 5.70 -19.23 4.17
CA ARG A 164 5.00 -19.69 2.96
C ARG A 164 3.65 -20.31 3.27
N GLU A 165 3.47 -20.80 4.49
CA GLU A 165 2.27 -21.55 4.93
C GLU A 165 1.36 -20.71 5.83
N VAL A 166 1.85 -19.57 6.34
CA VAL A 166 1.07 -18.70 7.22
C VAL A 166 -0.17 -18.13 6.52
N ILE A 167 -1.33 -18.39 7.12
CA ILE A 167 -2.64 -17.89 6.69
C ILE A 167 -3.28 -17.16 7.86
N ARG A 168 -3.88 -15.99 7.58
CA ARG A 168 -4.67 -15.23 8.57
C ARG A 168 -6.11 -15.73 8.60
N ARG A 169 -6.53 -16.23 9.76
CA ARG A 169 -7.91 -16.62 10.05
C ARG A 169 -8.76 -15.39 10.40
N ARG A 170 -10.06 -15.51 10.19
CA ARG A 170 -11.06 -14.46 10.49
C ARG A 170 -11.63 -14.58 11.91
N VAL A 171 -11.40 -15.72 12.57
CA VAL A 171 -11.75 -16.02 13.96
C VAL A 171 -10.50 -16.26 14.79
N ILE A 172 -10.66 -16.14 16.11
CA ILE A 172 -9.63 -16.53 17.06
C ILE A 172 -9.52 -18.06 17.07
N PRO A 173 -8.29 -18.61 17.12
CA PRO A 173 -7.02 -17.92 16.95
C PRO A 173 -6.76 -17.45 15.53
N PHE A 174 -6.26 -16.23 15.43
CA PHE A 174 -5.99 -15.54 14.16
C PHE A 174 -4.89 -16.22 13.32
N TYR A 175 -3.95 -16.90 13.97
CA TYR A 175 -2.90 -17.69 13.34
C TYR A 175 -2.81 -19.04 14.06
N ARG A 176 -2.76 -20.13 13.29
CA ARG A 176 -2.47 -21.49 13.76
C ARG A 176 -1.40 -22.06 12.85
N HIS A 177 -0.34 -22.59 13.43
CA HIS A 177 0.71 -23.28 12.67
C HIS A 177 1.49 -24.21 13.60
N PRO A 178 1.80 -25.46 13.20
CA PRO A 178 2.59 -26.40 14.02
C PRO A 178 3.97 -25.85 14.43
N LEU A 179 4.56 -25.01 13.58
CA LEU A 179 5.86 -24.37 13.82
C LEU A 179 5.81 -23.17 14.79
N LEU A 180 4.63 -22.70 15.19
CA LEU A 180 4.51 -21.65 16.20
C LEU A 180 4.63 -22.28 17.59
N LYS A 181 5.85 -22.35 18.13
CA LYS A 181 6.10 -22.91 19.46
C LYS A 181 6.29 -21.79 20.50
N PRO A 182 5.53 -21.78 21.60
CA PRO A 182 5.71 -20.82 22.67
C PRO A 182 7.03 -21.07 23.40
N LYS A 183 7.71 -20.00 23.83
CA LYS A 183 8.97 -20.11 24.60
C LYS A 183 8.76 -20.61 26.02
N ASN A 184 7.57 -20.41 26.57
CA ASN A 184 7.26 -20.74 27.96
C ASN A 184 7.00 -22.25 28.17
N GLY A 185 7.23 -23.08 27.15
CA GLY A 185 7.04 -24.54 27.23
C GLY A 185 5.58 -25.00 27.25
N SER A 186 4.60 -24.09 27.15
CA SER A 186 3.19 -24.47 27.08
C SER A 186 2.93 -25.27 25.79
N THR A 187 2.29 -26.42 25.91
CA THR A 187 1.80 -27.13 24.73
C THR A 187 0.66 -26.31 24.14
N ILE A 188 0.77 -25.95 22.86
CA ILE A 188 -0.42 -25.48 22.13
C ILE A 188 -1.23 -26.75 21.91
N ASP A 189 -2.29 -26.92 22.69
CA ASP A 189 -3.27 -27.96 22.42
C ASP A 189 -3.76 -27.74 20.97
N PRO A 190 -3.51 -28.68 20.04
CA PRO A 190 -4.06 -28.62 18.70
C PRO A 190 -5.55 -28.92 18.84
N GLY A 191 -6.31 -27.98 19.41
CA GLY A 191 -7.72 -28.14 19.66
C GLY A 191 -8.40 -28.67 18.40
N HIS A 192 -9.26 -29.66 18.60
CA HIS A 192 -10.06 -30.35 17.59
C HIS A 192 -10.44 -29.38 16.46
N PRO A 193 -10.32 -29.74 15.17
CA PRO A 193 -10.82 -28.93 14.08
C PRO A 193 -12.33 -28.81 14.26
N THR A 194 -12.78 -27.79 14.99
CA THR A 194 -14.18 -27.39 14.94
C THR A 194 -14.40 -26.78 13.57
N GLU A 195 -15.33 -27.37 12.84
CA GLU A 195 -15.68 -27.08 11.45
C GLU A 195 -16.20 -25.64 11.22
N ASP A 196 -16.33 -24.82 12.27
CA ASP A 196 -16.94 -23.48 12.22
C ASP A 196 -15.99 -22.36 11.78
N GLY A 197 -14.97 -22.70 11.01
CA GLY A 197 -14.06 -21.73 10.41
C GLY A 197 -13.55 -22.23 9.10
N SER A 198 -14.46 -22.69 8.22
CA SER A 198 -14.14 -23.10 6.86
C SER A 198 -13.13 -22.15 6.23
N ILE A 199 -12.05 -22.77 5.77
CA ILE A 199 -10.97 -22.18 5.01
C ILE A 199 -11.46 -21.75 3.61
N SER A 200 -12.70 -22.09 3.22
CA SER A 200 -13.30 -21.71 1.94
C SER A 200 -13.99 -20.34 1.99
N ASP A 201 -13.21 -19.29 1.73
CA ASP A 201 -13.67 -18.11 0.98
C ASP A 201 -12.58 -17.82 -0.07
N GLY A 202 -12.32 -18.82 -0.92
CA GLY A 202 -11.35 -18.81 -2.02
C GLY A 202 -10.25 -19.88 -1.87
N ASP A 203 -10.29 -20.87 -2.75
CA ASP A 203 -9.20 -21.82 -3.09
C ASP A 203 -8.98 -23.03 -2.16
N ALA A 204 -9.89 -24.01 -2.23
CA ALA A 204 -9.53 -25.42 -2.03
C ALA A 204 -10.42 -26.32 -2.89
N VAL A 205 -9.84 -26.83 -3.97
CA VAL A 205 -10.34 -27.98 -4.74
C VAL A 205 -10.10 -29.24 -3.92
N THR A 206 -11.15 -30.01 -3.64
CA THR A 206 -11.16 -31.50 -3.73
C THR A 206 -12.59 -32.04 -3.59
N PRO A 207 -12.91 -33.19 -4.21
CA PRO A 207 -14.28 -33.60 -4.52
C PRO A 207 -14.89 -34.55 -3.48
N THR A 208 -16.24 -34.55 -3.46
CA THR A 208 -17.15 -35.60 -2.94
C THR A 208 -17.35 -35.70 -1.42
N SER A 209 -18.53 -35.31 -0.94
CA SER A 209 -19.66 -36.21 -0.63
C SER A 209 -20.56 -35.69 0.51
N THR A 210 -21.85 -35.72 0.20
CA THR A 210 -23.09 -35.62 0.98
C THR A 210 -23.01 -35.64 2.52
N SER A 211 -23.52 -34.59 3.17
CA SER A 211 -24.68 -34.65 4.09
C SER A 211 -24.91 -33.31 4.80
N ILE A 212 -26.17 -32.89 4.84
CA ILE A 212 -26.68 -31.73 5.59
C ILE A 212 -27.14 -32.22 6.96
N PRO A 213 -26.91 -31.44 8.04
CA PRO A 213 -28.05 -31.19 8.92
C PRO A 213 -28.23 -29.72 9.32
N THR A 214 -29.51 -29.42 9.41
CA THR A 214 -30.24 -28.24 9.89
C THR A 214 -30.12 -27.96 11.39
N GLY A 215 -30.27 -26.69 11.79
CA GLY A 215 -31.06 -26.35 13.00
C GLY A 215 -30.44 -25.35 13.99
N ASP A 216 -31.10 -24.19 14.11
CA ASP A 216 -31.39 -23.35 15.30
C ASP A 216 -30.27 -23.03 16.32
N GLY A 217 -30.04 -21.79 16.75
CA GLY A 217 -30.99 -20.71 16.99
C GLY A 217 -31.13 -20.49 18.51
N SER A 218 -30.34 -19.60 19.13
CA SER A 218 -30.76 -18.87 20.34
C SER A 218 -29.82 -17.70 20.65
N ARG A 219 -30.40 -16.70 21.31
CA ARG A 219 -29.95 -15.32 21.49
C ARG A 219 -30.07 -14.99 22.97
N SER A 220 -29.23 -14.08 23.48
CA SER A 220 -29.50 -12.99 24.47
C SER A 220 -28.29 -12.74 25.41
N PRO A 221 -28.26 -11.68 26.25
CA PRO A 221 -27.50 -10.46 25.95
C PRO A 221 -26.55 -10.03 27.10
N GLY A 222 -25.68 -9.03 26.89
CA GLY A 222 -24.89 -8.50 28.01
C GLY A 222 -24.03 -7.28 27.70
N SER A 223 -24.51 -6.14 28.22
CA SER A 223 -23.76 -5.01 28.79
C SER A 223 -22.82 -4.15 27.92
N SER A 224 -23.17 -2.86 27.92
CA SER A 224 -22.48 -1.73 27.30
C SER A 224 -21.66 -0.98 28.35
N THR A 225 -20.41 -0.63 28.03
CA THR A 225 -19.74 0.54 28.63
C THR A 225 -19.08 1.42 27.57
N ARG A 226 -19.21 2.73 27.81
CA ARG A 226 -19.04 3.86 26.88
C ARG A 226 -17.56 4.16 26.62
N GLY A 227 -17.20 4.36 25.35
CA GLY A 227 -15.89 4.85 24.91
C GLY A 227 -15.98 6.27 24.34
N VAL A 228 -15.27 7.19 24.99
CA VAL A 228 -15.13 8.61 24.69
C VAL A 228 -14.48 8.84 23.32
N LYS A 229 -15.11 9.68 22.48
CA LYS A 229 -14.56 10.16 21.20
C LYS A 229 -13.66 11.38 21.45
N ARG A 230 -12.44 11.38 20.90
CA ARG A 230 -11.67 12.61 20.66
C ARG A 230 -11.30 12.72 19.17
N LYS A 231 -11.58 13.90 18.62
CA LYS A 231 -11.36 14.32 17.23
C LYS A 231 -9.85 14.39 16.93
N ARG A 232 -9.44 13.98 15.73
CA ARG A 232 -8.14 14.34 15.15
C ARG A 232 -8.36 15.12 13.86
N ALA A 233 -7.71 16.28 13.78
CA ALA A 233 -7.74 17.20 12.66
C ALA A 233 -7.04 16.61 11.42
N THR A 234 -7.59 16.94 10.25
CA THR A 234 -7.11 16.59 8.92
C THR A 234 -6.04 17.61 8.49
N VAL A 235 -4.92 17.14 7.94
CA VAL A 235 -3.96 17.96 7.19
C VAL A 235 -4.00 17.48 5.73
N PRO A 236 -4.03 18.36 4.71
CA PRO A 236 -4.11 17.95 3.33
C PRO A 236 -2.74 17.51 2.80
N SER A 237 -2.70 16.36 2.13
CA SER A 237 -1.54 15.88 1.38
C SER A 237 -1.63 16.33 -0.07
N HIS A 238 -0.61 17.05 -0.53
CA HIS A 238 -0.40 17.44 -1.93
C HIS A 238 -0.14 16.23 -2.83
N ASP A 239 -0.88 16.18 -3.93
CA ASP A 239 -0.67 15.30 -5.08
C ASP A 239 0.66 15.60 -5.78
N ASN A 240 1.35 14.53 -6.17
CA ASN A 240 2.33 14.55 -7.25
C ASN A 240 2.30 13.20 -7.96
N SER A 241 1.68 13.18 -9.14
CA SER A 241 1.86 12.12 -10.13
C SER A 241 2.70 12.67 -11.29
N PRO A 242 3.58 11.84 -11.89
CA PRO A 242 3.86 11.98 -13.30
C PRO A 242 3.46 10.73 -14.07
N ALA A 243 2.75 10.96 -15.17
CA ALA A 243 2.45 9.99 -16.21
C ALA A 243 3.71 9.66 -17.04
N LYS A 244 3.74 8.47 -17.65
CA LYS A 244 3.93 8.27 -19.11
C LYS A 244 3.97 6.79 -19.51
N ASP A 245 2.98 6.42 -20.33
CA ASP A 245 3.02 5.89 -21.71
C ASP A 245 3.80 4.62 -22.08
N GLY A 246 3.14 3.86 -22.96
CA GLY A 246 3.62 2.67 -23.66
C GLY A 246 4.39 2.95 -24.96
N MET A 247 5.07 1.88 -25.37
CA MET A 247 5.78 1.53 -26.62
C MET A 247 4.86 1.56 -27.87
N ASP A 248 5.26 1.53 -29.15
CA ASP A 248 6.50 1.40 -29.93
C ASP A 248 6.19 1.87 -31.38
N GLY A 249 7.20 2.17 -32.20
CA GLY A 249 7.03 2.34 -33.65
C GLY A 249 8.34 2.62 -34.39
N SER A 250 8.79 1.65 -35.18
CA SER A 250 10.02 1.63 -35.99
C SER A 250 9.92 2.41 -37.30
N GLY A 251 10.98 3.12 -37.69
CA GLY A 251 11.23 3.63 -39.04
C GLY A 251 12.57 4.35 -39.09
N GLY A 252 13.55 3.81 -39.82
CA GLY A 252 14.85 4.45 -40.05
C GLY A 252 14.79 5.51 -41.16
N ILE A 253 15.66 6.51 -41.06
CA ILE A 253 16.41 7.24 -42.11
C ILE A 253 17.26 8.30 -41.38
N ASP A 254 18.53 8.39 -41.75
CA ASP A 254 19.52 9.33 -41.25
C ASP A 254 19.12 10.80 -41.54
N ASP A 255 19.03 11.63 -40.49
CA ASP A 255 19.26 13.08 -40.55
C ASP A 255 19.41 13.63 -39.11
N PRO A 256 20.32 14.59 -38.82
CA PRO A 256 20.49 15.13 -37.48
C PRO A 256 19.30 16.04 -37.17
N LEU A 257 18.31 15.48 -36.47
CA LEU A 257 17.14 16.18 -35.97
C LEU A 257 17.54 17.37 -35.09
N ILE A 258 17.56 18.56 -35.69
CA ILE A 258 17.39 19.83 -34.99
C ILE A 258 15.99 19.77 -34.39
N ILE A 259 15.90 19.49 -33.09
CA ILE A 259 14.63 19.53 -32.35
C ILE A 259 14.19 21.01 -32.33
N PRO A 260 13.08 21.39 -32.98
CA PRO A 260 12.56 22.75 -32.85
C PRO A 260 12.14 22.94 -31.39
N SER A 261 12.81 23.85 -30.68
CA SER A 261 12.46 24.17 -29.31
C SER A 261 11.06 24.77 -29.29
N SER A 262 10.07 23.99 -28.88
CA SER A 262 8.72 24.51 -28.66
C SER A 262 8.78 25.69 -27.68
N PRO A 263 8.14 26.84 -27.99
CA PRO A 263 8.15 28.03 -27.13
C PRO A 263 7.65 27.72 -25.70
N VAL A 264 6.80 26.70 -25.54
CA VAL A 264 6.27 26.23 -24.26
C VAL A 264 7.37 25.71 -23.32
N SER A 265 8.45 25.13 -23.85
CA SER A 265 9.56 24.60 -23.05
C SER A 265 10.48 25.71 -22.53
N GLN A 266 10.69 26.76 -23.33
CA GLN A 266 11.56 27.87 -22.96
C GLN A 266 10.94 28.74 -21.86
N GLU A 267 9.63 28.99 -21.90
CA GLU A 267 8.93 29.74 -20.86
C GLU A 267 8.97 29.02 -19.50
N PHE A 268 8.80 27.70 -19.51
CA PHE A 268 8.90 26.87 -18.32
C PHE A 268 10.30 26.96 -17.69
N ILE A 269 11.36 26.85 -18.50
CA ILE A 269 12.74 26.96 -18.03
C ILE A 269 13.02 28.37 -17.49
N LYS A 270 12.59 29.43 -18.20
CA LYS A 270 12.75 30.82 -17.74
C LYS A 270 12.08 31.04 -16.38
N LYS A 271 10.84 30.58 -16.21
CA LYS A 271 10.13 30.67 -14.92
C LYS A 271 10.89 29.97 -13.80
N ARG A 272 11.41 28.76 -14.06
CA ARG A 272 12.17 28.01 -13.07
C ARG A 272 13.49 28.68 -12.69
N ILE A 273 14.17 29.33 -13.64
CA ILE A 273 15.38 30.13 -13.37
C ILE A 273 15.05 31.28 -12.41
N THR A 274 13.96 32.01 -12.65
CA THR A 274 13.54 33.11 -11.77
C THR A 274 13.22 32.63 -10.35
N GLU A 275 12.53 31.49 -10.21
CA GLU A 275 12.26 30.89 -8.90
C GLU A 275 13.55 30.51 -8.15
N LEU A 276 14.54 29.94 -8.84
CA LEU A 276 15.83 29.59 -8.25
C LEU A 276 16.62 30.83 -7.83
N GLN A 277 16.63 31.89 -8.65
CA GLN A 277 17.27 33.16 -8.31
C GLN A 277 16.64 33.80 -7.07
N ASN A 278 15.30 33.81 -6.98
CA ASN A 278 14.60 34.29 -5.79
C ASN A 278 14.97 33.48 -4.55
N GLY A 279 15.06 32.15 -4.67
CA GLY A 279 15.52 31.28 -3.59
C GLY A 279 16.95 31.57 -3.15
N ILE A 280 17.86 31.84 -4.08
CA ILE A 280 19.25 32.22 -3.80
C ILE A 280 19.32 33.56 -3.07
N ASN A 281 18.55 34.56 -3.50
CA ASN A 281 18.52 35.88 -2.87
C ASN A 281 18.04 35.78 -1.41
N ILE A 282 17.01 34.96 -1.15
CA ILE A 282 16.54 34.69 0.21
C ILE A 282 17.66 34.02 1.02
N LEU A 283 18.33 33.01 0.47
CA LEU A 283 19.45 32.33 1.13
C LEU A 283 20.58 33.30 1.50
N GLN A 284 20.95 34.19 0.59
CA GLN A 284 21.97 35.20 0.83
C GLN A 284 21.56 36.18 1.93
N GLY A 285 20.30 36.63 1.93
CA GLY A 285 19.77 37.50 3.00
C GLY A 285 19.74 36.81 4.38
N GLN A 286 19.42 35.52 4.43
CA GLN A 286 19.43 34.73 5.67
C GLN A 286 20.86 34.42 6.17
N LEU A 287 21.84 34.37 5.28
CA LEU A 287 23.26 34.24 5.63
C LEU A 287 23.81 35.54 6.24
N ALA A 288 23.37 36.70 5.75
CA ALA A 288 23.73 38.01 6.28
C ALA A 288 23.14 38.27 7.69
N THR A 289 22.04 37.61 8.05
CA THR A 289 21.34 37.78 9.35
C THR A 289 21.19 36.46 10.13
N PRO A 290 22.31 35.89 10.63
CA PRO A 290 22.35 34.52 11.15
C PRO A 290 21.61 34.31 12.48
N VAL A 291 21.16 35.36 13.18
CA VAL A 291 20.54 35.24 14.51
C VAL A 291 19.16 34.57 14.44
N HIS A 292 18.36 34.91 13.43
CA HIS A 292 17.00 34.38 13.26
C HIS A 292 16.92 33.12 12.40
N SER A 293 17.99 32.80 11.65
CA SER A 293 18.00 31.72 10.65
C SER A 293 18.67 30.42 11.10
N LYS A 294 19.21 30.34 12.34
CA LYS A 294 19.99 29.19 12.84
C LYS A 294 19.28 27.84 12.73
N ILE A 295 17.98 27.79 13.07
CA ILE A 295 17.20 26.54 13.05
C ILE A 295 17.05 26.03 11.62
N TRP A 296 16.76 26.93 10.69
CA TRP A 296 16.56 26.58 9.30
C TRP A 296 17.87 26.22 8.59
N LEU A 297 18.96 26.97 8.82
CA LEU A 297 20.29 26.64 8.28
C LEU A 297 20.79 25.27 8.77
N LYS A 298 20.56 24.92 10.04
CA LYS A 298 20.83 23.57 10.57
C LYS A 298 20.02 22.49 9.86
N SER A 299 18.73 22.78 9.60
CA SER A 299 17.84 21.88 8.88
C SER A 299 18.24 21.69 7.41
N MET A 300 18.71 22.74 6.74
CA MET A 300 19.25 22.66 5.38
C MET A 300 20.50 21.81 5.31
N LYS A 301 21.45 22.02 6.24
CA LYS A 301 22.68 21.22 6.34
C LYS A 301 22.36 19.75 6.61
N ALA A 302 21.45 19.46 7.54
CA ALA A 302 21.06 18.09 7.88
C ALA A 302 20.37 17.35 6.73
N ARG A 303 19.60 18.07 5.90
CA ARG A 303 18.88 17.52 4.74
C ARG A 303 19.67 17.61 3.42
N ASN A 304 20.88 18.16 3.46
CA ASN A 304 21.74 18.39 2.30
C ASN A 304 21.03 19.15 1.15
N ILE A 305 20.22 20.15 1.51
CA ILE A 305 19.42 20.91 0.54
C ILE A 305 20.36 21.71 -0.38
N GLY A 306 20.19 21.55 -1.69
CA GLY A 306 21.01 22.20 -2.72
C GLY A 306 22.11 21.31 -3.30
N GLN A 307 22.40 20.16 -2.70
CA GLN A 307 23.41 19.23 -3.21
C GLN A 307 23.07 18.74 -4.63
N ASP A 308 21.80 18.48 -4.92
CA ASP A 308 21.37 18.01 -6.25
C ASP A 308 21.59 19.07 -7.34
N VAL A 309 21.36 20.35 -7.01
CA VAL A 309 21.62 21.47 -7.92
C VAL A 309 23.13 21.65 -8.13
N ALA A 310 23.93 21.56 -7.07
CA ALA A 310 25.39 21.62 -7.17
C ALA A 310 25.96 20.47 -8.02
N HIS A 311 25.43 19.27 -7.83
CA HIS A 311 25.76 18.11 -8.66
C HIS A 311 25.38 18.32 -10.13
N MET A 312 24.18 18.81 -10.41
CA MET A 312 23.73 19.12 -11.76
C MET A 312 24.66 20.14 -12.44
N VAL A 313 25.04 21.22 -11.75
CA VAL A 313 25.96 22.24 -12.28
C VAL A 313 27.33 21.63 -12.61
N ASN A 314 27.87 20.79 -11.73
CA ASN A 314 29.14 20.11 -11.97
C ASN A 314 29.06 19.12 -13.13
N ASP A 315 27.97 18.35 -13.22
CA ASP A 315 27.74 17.38 -14.29
C ASP A 315 27.63 18.10 -15.66
N VAL A 316 26.89 19.22 -15.73
CA VAL A 316 26.78 20.05 -16.95
C VAL A 316 28.11 20.70 -17.30
N ARG A 317 28.83 21.27 -16.33
CA ARG A 317 30.15 21.87 -16.57
C ARG A 317 31.12 20.82 -17.11
N HIS A 318 31.16 19.64 -16.50
CA HIS A 318 31.98 18.53 -16.96
C HIS A 318 31.62 18.16 -18.41
N PHE A 319 30.34 17.96 -18.71
CA PHE A 319 29.86 17.66 -20.05
C PHE A 319 30.28 18.72 -21.10
N THR A 320 30.17 20.02 -20.76
CA THR A 320 30.58 21.11 -21.66
C THR A 320 32.08 21.18 -21.87
N GLN A 321 32.88 20.82 -20.86
CA GLN A 321 34.35 20.88 -20.92
C GLN A 321 34.96 19.66 -21.62
N THR A 322 34.38 18.47 -21.44
CA THR A 322 34.88 17.20 -21.99
C THR A 322 34.19 16.78 -23.27
N GLY A 323 33.56 17.71 -24.01
CA GLY A 323 32.65 17.44 -25.14
C GLY A 323 33.17 16.51 -26.26
N THR A 324 34.45 16.14 -26.27
CA THR A 324 35.08 15.19 -27.21
C THR A 324 35.35 13.81 -26.62
N THR A 325 35.57 13.67 -25.31
CA THR A 325 35.77 12.37 -24.65
C THR A 325 34.47 11.92 -24.01
N ARG A 326 33.71 11.09 -24.73
CA ARG A 326 32.45 10.53 -24.20
C ARG A 326 32.77 9.51 -23.09
N PRO A 327 32.44 9.77 -21.81
CA PRO A 327 32.40 8.70 -20.83
C PRO A 327 31.39 7.65 -21.29
N THR A 328 31.57 6.39 -20.89
CA THR A 328 30.66 5.29 -21.24
C THR A 328 29.22 5.73 -21.02
N THR A 329 28.42 5.70 -22.09
CA THR A 329 27.09 6.33 -22.20
C THR A 329 26.03 5.77 -21.25
N TRP A 330 26.38 4.75 -20.47
CA TRP A 330 25.47 4.03 -19.59
C TRP A 330 25.93 4.12 -18.14
N GLY A 331 25.01 4.55 -17.27
CA GLY A 331 25.19 4.47 -15.84
C GLY A 331 25.36 3.01 -15.41
N LYS A 332 26.58 2.64 -15.00
CA LYS A 332 26.85 1.29 -14.45
C LYS A 332 25.91 1.01 -13.27
N ALA A 333 25.22 -0.14 -13.30
CA ALA A 333 24.32 -0.57 -12.24
C ALA A 333 25.04 -0.55 -10.88
N GLY A 334 24.43 0.09 -9.87
CA GLY A 334 25.02 0.26 -8.54
C GLY A 334 25.87 1.53 -8.36
N ASN A 335 26.30 2.20 -9.43
CA ASN A 335 27.00 3.49 -9.34
C ASN A 335 26.01 4.66 -9.48
N LYS A 336 25.57 5.19 -8.33
CA LYS A 336 24.61 6.30 -8.27
C LYS A 336 25.10 7.58 -8.96
N ALA A 337 26.40 7.83 -8.96
CA ALA A 337 26.97 9.04 -9.56
C ALA A 337 26.92 8.99 -11.09
N SER A 338 27.19 7.83 -11.70
CA SER A 338 27.11 7.68 -13.17
C SER A 338 25.66 7.70 -13.66
N ILE A 339 24.74 7.11 -12.90
CA ILE A 339 23.29 7.18 -13.19
C ILE A 339 22.79 8.64 -13.10
N ARG A 340 23.18 9.38 -12.07
CA ARG A 340 22.83 10.80 -11.93
C ARG A 340 23.41 11.65 -13.08
N TYR A 341 24.70 11.46 -13.39
CA TYR A 341 25.37 12.19 -14.46
C TYR A 341 24.65 11.99 -15.81
N THR A 342 24.31 10.75 -16.15
CA THR A 342 23.57 10.42 -17.39
C THR A 342 22.15 11.00 -17.39
N GLN A 343 21.43 10.98 -16.26
CA GLN A 343 20.13 11.64 -16.13
C GLN A 343 20.20 13.15 -16.38
N ASN A 344 21.18 13.82 -15.75
CA ASN A 344 21.33 15.28 -15.82
C ASN A 344 21.77 15.77 -17.21
N THR A 345 22.57 14.98 -17.93
CA THR A 345 23.19 15.41 -19.20
C THR A 345 22.48 14.88 -20.45
N MET A 346 21.85 13.70 -20.35
CA MET A 346 21.29 12.99 -21.51
C MET A 346 19.78 12.74 -21.40
N GLY A 347 19.14 13.06 -20.27
CA GLY A 347 17.69 12.88 -20.07
C GLY A 347 17.22 11.42 -19.94
N TYR A 348 18.14 10.45 -19.82
CA TYR A 348 17.78 9.04 -19.70
C TYR A 348 17.42 8.66 -18.27
N HIS A 349 16.21 8.15 -18.07
CA HIS A 349 15.81 7.49 -16.82
C HIS A 349 16.09 5.99 -16.92
N THR A 350 17.10 5.49 -16.20
CA THR A 350 17.27 4.05 -15.98
C THR A 350 16.09 3.55 -15.15
N LYS A 351 15.22 2.73 -15.75
CA LYS A 351 14.06 2.09 -15.08
C LYS A 351 14.50 1.10 -14.01
#